data_AF-A0A1I7XV45-F1
#
_entry.id   AF-A0A1I7XV45-F1
#
_cell.length_a   1.000
_cell.length_b   1.000
_cell.length_c   1.000
_cell.angle_alpha   90.00
_cell.angle_beta   90.00
_cell.angle_gamma   90.00
#
_symmetry.space_group_name_H-M   'P 1'
#
loop_
_entity.id
_entity.type
_entity.pdbx_description
1 polymer ?
#
loop_
_entity_poly.entity_id
_entity_poly.type
_entity_poly.pdbx_seq_one_letter_code
_entity_poly.pdbx_strand_id
1 'polypeptide(L)'
;MIILAHDLALATQTDLLMMLEWVRSLPCYSSIEEIDRTTLLKRFAVFNLVLENGYYTAAANVNDVWLISNGTCMPRNVEVLPEESKHLLPNCCDNPD
;
A
#
# COMPACT_ATOMS: atom_id res chain seq x y z
N MET A 1 -4.45 -2.56 15.42
CA MET A 1 -4.05 -1.14 15.38
C MET A 1 -4.60 -0.56 14.09
N ILE A 2 -5.41 0.49 14.15
CA ILE A 2 -5.94 1.18 12.96
C ILE A 2 -4.84 2.08 12.41
N ILE A 3 -4.63 2.02 11.11
CA ILE A 3 -3.54 2.69 10.42
C ILE A 3 -3.84 4.18 10.30
N LEU A 4 -2.94 5.03 10.80
CA LEU A 4 -2.91 6.44 10.47
C LEU A 4 -2.27 6.63 9.08
N ALA A 5 -2.67 7.66 8.33
CA ALA A 5 -2.15 7.92 6.98
C ALA A 5 -0.60 7.97 6.92
N HIS A 6 0.03 8.43 8.00
CA HIS A 6 1.48 8.44 8.19
C HIS A 6 2.08 7.02 8.17
N ASP A 7 1.47 6.06 8.85
CA ASP A 7 1.99 4.69 8.95
C ASP A 7 1.86 3.96 7.61
N LEU A 8 0.79 4.25 6.86
CA LEU A 8 0.63 3.77 5.49
C LEU A 8 1.71 4.35 4.57
N ALA A 9 2.03 5.63 4.70
CA ALA A 9 3.06 6.28 3.91
C ALA A 9 4.45 5.67 4.18
N LEU A 10 4.77 5.39 5.44
CA LEU A 10 6.02 4.72 5.82
C LEU A 10 6.12 3.28 5.31
N ALA A 11 5.04 2.51 5.43
CA ALA A 11 4.98 1.15 4.89
C ALA A 11 5.17 1.18 3.36
N THR A 12 4.42 2.04 2.67
CA THR A 12 4.52 2.23 1.22
C THR A 12 5.93 2.64 0.80
N GLN A 13 6.59 3.55 1.52
CA GLN A 13 7.96 3.96 1.22
C GLN A 13 8.93 2.77 1.33
N THR A 14 8.77 1.95 2.36
CA THR A 14 9.59 0.75 2.57
C THR A 14 9.37 -0.25 1.43
N ASP A 15 8.12 -0.49 1.05
CA ASP A 15 7.78 -1.40 -0.05
C ASP A 15 8.34 -0.92 -1.39
N LEU A 16 8.32 0.39 -1.65
CA LEU A 16 8.95 0.96 -2.84
C LEU A 16 10.47 0.77 -2.85
N LEU A 17 11.15 0.84 -1.70
CA LEU A 17 12.58 0.56 -1.60
C LEU A 17 12.87 -0.91 -1.87
N MET A 18 12.09 -1.83 -1.31
CA MET A 18 12.20 -3.26 -1.60
C MET A 18 11.96 -3.55 -3.09
N MET A 19 11.01 -2.85 -3.70
CA MET A 19 10.74 -2.97 -5.13
C MET A 19 11.92 -2.48 -5.98
N LEU A 20 12.61 -1.40 -5.56
CA LEU A 20 13.83 -0.93 -6.22
C LEU A 20 14.95 -1.96 -6.17
N GLU A 21 15.09 -2.67 -5.04
CA GLU A 21 16.05 -3.77 -4.91
C GLU A 21 15.66 -4.96 -5.78
N TRP A 22 14.38 -5.33 -5.80
CA TRP A 22 13.86 -6.41 -6.62
C TRP A 22 14.06 -6.16 -8.11
N VAL A 23 13.71 -4.97 -8.63
CA VAL A 23 13.88 -4.70 -10.07
C VAL A 23 15.34 -4.78 -10.52
N ARG A 24 16.29 -4.44 -9.63
CA ARG A 24 17.72 -4.57 -9.90
C ARG A 24 18.18 -6.02 -10.02
N SER A 25 17.47 -6.96 -9.40
CA SER A 25 17.72 -8.39 -9.51
C SER A 25 17.15 -9.02 -10.79
N LEU A 26 16.26 -8.32 -11.51
CA LEU A 26 15.60 -8.86 -12.69
C LEU A 26 16.58 -9.03 -13.87
N PRO A 27 16.53 -10.17 -14.58
CA PRO A 27 17.24 -10.31 -15.84
C PRO A 27 16.86 -9.18 -16.80
N CYS A 28 17.85 -8.68 -17.54
CA CYS A 28 17.68 -7.60 -18.53
C CYS A 28 17.38 -6.21 -17.96
N TYR A 29 17.07 -6.03 -16.67
CA TYR A 29 16.87 -4.67 -16.12
C TYR A 29 18.13 -3.82 -16.27
N SER A 30 19.30 -4.42 -16.07
CA SER A 30 20.62 -3.80 -16.28
C SER A 30 20.93 -3.47 -17.75
N SER A 31 20.14 -3.95 -18.71
CA SER A 31 20.30 -3.65 -20.15
C SER A 31 19.42 -2.50 -20.65
N ILE A 32 18.42 -2.09 -19.86
CA ILE A 32 17.51 -0.99 -20.20
C ILE A 32 18.21 0.36 -19.97
N GLU A 33 17.90 1.40 -20.73
CA GLU A 33 18.42 2.75 -20.48
C GLU A 33 17.93 3.30 -19.13
N GLU A 34 18.73 4.12 -18.44
CA GLU A 34 18.38 4.67 -17.11
C GLU A 34 17.07 5.46 -17.11
N ILE A 35 16.81 6.22 -18.19
CA ILE A 35 15.59 7.00 -18.34
C ILE A 35 14.34 6.11 -18.46
N ASP A 36 14.47 5.00 -19.17
CA ASP A 36 13.40 4.02 -19.36
C ASP A 36 13.15 3.24 -18.07
N ARG A 37 14.22 2.84 -17.35
CA ARG A 37 14.10 2.21 -16.02
C ARG A 37 13.30 3.08 -15.05
N THR A 38 13.61 4.38 -15.02
CA THR A 38 12.92 5.35 -14.16
C THR A 38 11.46 5.52 -14.58
N THR A 39 11.20 5.56 -15.90
CA THR A 39 9.84 5.67 -16.44
C THR A 39 9.00 4.45 -16.11
N LEU A 40 9.56 3.25 -16.25
CA LEU A 40 8.90 1.99 -15.88
C LEU A 40 8.56 1.97 -14.39
N LEU A 41 9.52 2.30 -13.53
CA LEU A 41 9.29 2.36 -12.08
C LEU A 41 8.16 3.32 -11.71
N LYS A 42 8.20 4.57 -12.20
CA LYS A 42 7.16 5.57 -11.93
C LYS A 42 5.78 5.13 -12.40
N ARG A 43 5.71 4.42 -13.52
CA ARG A 43 4.44 3.94 -14.09
C ARG A 43 3.88 2.74 -13.36
N PHE A 44 4.72 1.80 -12.95
CA PHE A 44 4.26 0.48 -12.52
C PHE A 44 4.38 0.22 -11.01
N ALA A 45 5.12 1.04 -10.27
CA ALA A 45 5.37 0.75 -8.85
C ALA A 45 4.08 0.73 -8.02
N VAL A 46 3.20 1.72 -8.17
CA VAL A 46 1.93 1.78 -7.43
C VAL A 46 1.04 0.57 -7.75
N PHE A 47 0.96 0.15 -9.02
CA PHE A 47 0.16 -1.01 -9.39
C PHE A 47 0.71 -2.31 -8.79
N ASN A 48 2.03 -2.46 -8.73
CA ASN A 48 2.65 -3.62 -8.10
C ASN A 48 2.35 -3.65 -6.58
N LEU A 49 2.39 -2.51 -5.89
CA LEU A 49 2.02 -2.43 -4.48
C LEU A 49 0.58 -2.87 -4.22
N VAL A 50 -0.36 -2.42 -5.06
CA VAL A 50 -1.78 -2.80 -4.94
C VAL A 50 -1.95 -4.30 -5.18
N LEU A 51 -1.27 -4.85 -6.19
CA LEU A 51 -1.31 -6.27 -6.50
C LEU A 51 -0.75 -7.12 -5.36
N GLU A 52 0.37 -6.71 -4.77
CA GLU A 52 1.01 -7.42 -3.66
C GLU A 52 0.12 -7.44 -2.42
N ASN A 53 -0.37 -6.27 -1.99
CA ASN A 53 -1.30 -6.19 -0.86
C ASN A 53 -2.59 -6.99 -1.12
N GLY A 54 -3.11 -6.95 -2.34
CA GLY A 54 -4.27 -7.75 -2.75
C GLY A 54 -4.01 -9.25 -2.72
N TYR A 55 -2.86 -9.69 -3.22
CA TYR A 55 -2.44 -11.09 -3.20
C TYR A 55 -2.34 -11.64 -1.79
N TYR A 56 -1.62 -10.96 -0.89
CA TYR A 56 -1.47 -11.41 0.50
C TYR A 56 -2.80 -11.37 1.27
N THR A 57 -3.61 -10.34 1.06
CA THR A 57 -4.95 -10.25 1.66
C THR A 57 -5.83 -11.43 1.23
N ALA A 58 -5.83 -11.77 -0.06
CA ALA A 58 -6.58 -12.91 -0.58
C ALA A 58 -6.04 -14.24 -0.04
N ALA A 59 -4.72 -14.42 0.01
CA ALA A 59 -4.08 -15.62 0.52
C ALA A 59 -4.35 -15.86 2.02
N ALA A 60 -4.49 -14.79 2.79
CA ALA A 60 -4.85 -14.85 4.22
C ALA A 60 -6.34 -15.17 4.46
N ASN A 61 -7.17 -15.22 3.41
CA ASN A 61 -8.61 -15.50 3.49
C ASN A 61 -9.37 -14.57 4.45
N VAL A 62 -8.99 -13.29 4.47
CA VAL A 62 -9.65 -12.24 5.26
C VAL A 62 -10.49 -11.34 4.35
N ASN A 63 -11.78 -11.21 4.66
CA ASN A 63 -12.74 -10.52 3.79
C ASN A 63 -12.97 -9.06 4.19
N ASP A 64 -12.83 -8.71 5.46
CA ASP A 64 -13.25 -7.40 5.97
C ASP A 64 -12.12 -6.37 6.04
N VAL A 65 -10.88 -6.80 5.79
CA VAL A 65 -9.68 -5.97 5.86
C VAL A 65 -8.77 -6.16 4.64
N TRP A 66 -7.94 -5.14 4.40
CA TRP A 66 -6.72 -5.21 3.62
C TRP A 66 -5.55 -5.41 4.56
N LEU A 67 -4.65 -6.34 4.22
CA LEU A 67 -3.38 -6.50 4.92
C LEU A 67 -2.36 -5.54 4.32
N ILE A 68 -1.59 -4.91 5.20
CA ILE A 68 -0.45 -4.06 4.85
C ILE A 68 0.84 -4.78 5.22
N SER A 69 1.89 -4.56 4.43
CA SER A 69 3.21 -5.20 4.55
C SER A 69 3.84 -5.12 5.95
N ASN A 70 3.57 -4.06 6.70
CA ASN A 70 4.05 -3.88 8.07
C ASN A 70 3.30 -4.71 9.13
N GLY A 71 2.44 -5.64 8.73
CA GLY A 71 1.66 -6.51 9.62
C GLY A 71 0.41 -5.85 10.21
N THR A 72 0.08 -4.63 9.77
CA THR A 72 -1.17 -3.96 10.14
C THR A 72 -2.27 -4.24 9.13
N CYS A 73 -3.50 -3.81 9.42
CA CYS A 73 -4.63 -3.99 8.53
C CYS A 73 -5.48 -2.72 8.41
N MET A 74 -6.05 -2.53 7.22
CA MET A 74 -6.96 -1.44 6.92
C MET A 74 -8.37 -2.00 6.67
N PRO A 75 -9.43 -1.53 7.35
CA PRO A 75 -10.79 -1.99 7.11
C PRO A 75 -11.23 -1.69 5.67
N ARG A 76 -11.94 -2.62 5.03
CA ARG A 76 -12.53 -2.40 3.70
C ARG A 76 -13.71 -1.45 3.75
N ASN A 77 -14.51 -1.55 4.80
CA ASN A 77 -15.64 -0.69 5.05
C ASN A 77 -15.49 -0.02 6.41
N VAL A 78 -15.30 1.29 6.36
CA VAL A 78 -15.12 2.15 7.53
C VAL A 78 -16.40 2.25 8.37
N GLU A 79 -17.57 2.03 7.77
CA GLU A 79 -18.87 2.04 8.46
C GLU A 79 -19.06 0.82 9.37
N VAL A 80 -18.36 -0.28 9.06
CA VAL A 80 -18.43 -1.56 9.80
C VAL A 80 -17.43 -1.58 10.96
N LEU A 81 -16.65 -0.51 11.15
CA LEU A 81 -15.76 -0.38 12.30
C LEU A 81 -16.57 -0.34 13.61
N PRO A 82 -16.05 -0.93 14.70
CA PRO A 82 -16.60 -0.73 16.04
C PRO A 82 -16.76 0.77 16.34
N GLU A 83 -17.82 1.17 17.02
CA GLU A 83 -18.06 2.58 17.40
C GLU A 83 -16.84 3.19 18.10
N GLU A 84 -16.18 2.39 18.95
CA GLU A 84 -14.96 2.73 19.66
C GLU A 84 -13.79 3.08 18.74
N SER A 85 -13.83 2.69 17.47
CA SER A 85 -12.77 2.91 16.48
C SER A 85 -13.07 4.06 15.52
N LYS A 86 -14.33 4.53 15.46
CA LYS A 86 -14.77 5.57 14.51
C LYS A 86 -14.14 6.93 14.77
N HIS A 87 -13.75 7.22 16.02
CA HIS A 87 -13.05 8.46 16.38
C HIS A 87 -11.62 8.58 15.81
N LEU A 88 -11.06 7.47 15.29
CA LEU A 88 -9.73 7.45 14.66
C LEU A 88 -9.80 7.78 13.16
N LEU A 89 -11.01 7.87 12.60
CA LEU A 89 -11.19 8.23 11.21
C LEU A 89 -10.92 9.73 11.04
N PRO A 90 -10.20 10.14 9.99
CA PRO A 90 -10.14 11.54 9.65
C PRO A 90 -11.57 12.04 9.42
N ASN A 91 -11.96 13.14 10.06
CA ASN A 91 -13.25 13.77 9.85
C ASN A 91 -13.36 14.23 8.39
N CYS A 92 -13.85 13.35 7.50
CA CYS A 92 -14.12 13.70 6.12
C CYS A 92 -15.35 14.64 5.98
N CYS A 93 -15.95 15.08 7.10
CA CYS A 93 -17.15 15.90 7.15
C CYS A 93 -16.98 17.29 7.78
N ASP A 94 -15.78 17.69 8.23
CA ASP A 94 -15.56 19.05 8.74
C ASP A 94 -15.06 19.99 7.63
N ASN A 95 -15.80 20.04 6.53
CA ASN A 95 -15.82 21.22 5.65
C ASN A 95 -17.25 21.44 5.15
N PRO A 96 -18.09 22.15 5.92
CA PRO A 96 -19.01 23.10 5.35
C PRO A 96 -18.34 24.49 5.32
N ASP A 97 -18.33 25.08 4.12
CA ASP A 97 -17.95 26.44 3.71
C ASP A 97 -16.62 26.60 2.94
#